data_AF-A0A1A7ZK72-F1
#
_entry.id   AF-A0A1A7ZK72-F1
#
_cell.length_a   1.000
_cell.length_b   1.000
_cell.length_c   1.000
_cell.angle_alpha   90.00
_cell.angle_beta   90.00
_cell.angle_gamma   90.00
#
_symmetry.space_group_name_H-M   'P 1'
#
loop_
_entity.id
_entity.type
_entity.pdbx_description
1 polymer ?
#
loop_
_entity_poly.entity_id
_entity_poly.type
_entity_poly.pdbx_seq_one_letter_code
_entity_poly.pdbx_strand_id
1 'polypeptide(L)'
;MGPERKVDVPVYDLSLIKGIWEVRVKKYRQKQKKEQERVEKSALARIDQEWQYRIYCKTLKPTEKHQLHQYLERSTQPHTSTHNTLLLTGDQQQEENDLDHKNLIFRLDGDRWMDFPRELQWMTYLREWHIWGTRIRQLPDFLVLFTQLTVLEIAKNAITDLPPEIGKLAELRRLNVSYNRLSRVPPELGSCEKLERLDLAGNHNLSELPFELSSLKQLVHLDISENRFISIPICTLRMTSLQLLDLSNNQLTDLPQDMDRLEQLVTLFIHRNNLSYLPLCLANISTLKVIVVSGDELTCLPTKLCNSPDIKLIRLFDNTASEKRKKKKEEEKKKREKEKQRRWKEQKEEVKDSREKEFIEVYIGSLKDRDTVPFSTTKVSISCLL
;
A
#
# COMPACT_ATOMS: atom_id res chain seq x y z
N MET A 1 52.46 58.72 39.87
CA MET A 1 52.91 57.62 39.01
C MET A 1 53.12 56.39 39.88
N GLY A 2 52.10 55.54 39.99
CA GLY A 2 52.16 54.24 40.68
C GLY A 2 51.70 53.17 39.70
N PRO A 3 52.32 51.97 39.68
CA PRO A 3 52.21 51.04 38.57
C PRO A 3 50.83 50.40 38.53
N GLU A 4 50.14 50.50 37.39
CA GLU A 4 48.98 49.66 37.10
C GLU A 4 49.45 48.19 37.06
N ARG A 5 49.09 47.42 38.08
CA ARG A 5 49.16 45.96 38.01
C ARG A 5 48.11 45.49 37.01
N LYS A 6 48.50 45.32 35.74
CA LYS A 6 47.77 44.47 34.80
C LYS A 6 47.91 43.03 35.29
N VAL A 7 46.83 42.51 35.87
CA VAL A 7 46.68 41.07 36.04
C VAL A 7 46.24 40.55 34.68
N ASP A 8 47.15 39.85 34.00
CA ASP A 8 46.80 39.09 32.80
C ASP A 8 45.76 38.04 33.19
N VAL A 9 44.52 38.25 32.79
CA VAL A 9 43.50 37.21 32.80
C VAL A 9 43.69 36.44 31.50
N PRO A 10 44.14 35.16 31.53
CA PRO A 10 44.24 34.37 30.32
C PRO A 10 42.82 34.11 29.81
N VAL A 11 42.45 34.75 28.70
CA VAL A 11 41.22 34.44 27.97
C VAL A 11 41.44 33.10 27.30
N TYR A 12 41.07 32.02 27.98
CA TYR A 12 41.00 30.70 27.37
C TYR A 12 39.95 30.73 26.27
N ASP A 13 40.38 30.42 25.04
CA ASP A 13 39.54 30.39 23.85
C ASP A 13 38.38 29.37 24.03
N LEU A 14 37.22 29.89 24.43
CA LEU A 14 36.00 29.12 24.73
C LEU A 14 35.51 28.30 23.53
N SER A 15 35.95 28.64 22.32
CA SER A 15 35.67 27.96 21.06
C SER A 15 36.22 26.53 21.04
N LEU A 16 37.43 26.34 21.58
CA LEU A 16 38.13 25.05 21.62
C LEU A 16 37.50 24.14 22.67
N ILE A 17 37.13 24.69 23.82
CA ILE A 17 36.41 24.00 24.89
C ILE A 17 35.00 23.58 24.41
N LYS A 18 34.30 24.45 23.69
CA LYS A 18 32.99 24.15 23.09
C LYS A 18 33.09 23.04 22.04
N GLY A 19 34.09 23.07 21.17
CA GLY A 19 34.33 22.01 20.18
C GLY A 19 34.62 20.66 20.84
N ILE A 20 35.45 20.62 21.88
CA ILE A 20 35.74 19.40 22.64
C ILE A 20 34.49 18.89 23.36
N TRP A 21 33.68 19.80 23.92
CA TRP A 21 32.42 19.44 24.59
C TRP A 21 31.38 18.89 23.60
N GLU A 22 31.21 19.50 22.44
CA GLU A 22 30.28 19.03 21.40
C GLU A 22 30.66 17.65 20.86
N VAL A 23 31.96 17.37 20.69
CA VAL A 23 32.46 16.04 20.31
C VAL A 23 32.20 15.02 21.41
N ARG A 24 32.40 15.38 22.69
CA ARG A 24 32.08 14.52 23.83
C ARG A 24 30.58 14.24 23.95
N VAL A 25 29.73 15.24 23.74
CA VAL A 25 28.27 15.08 23.75
C VAL A 25 27.80 14.20 22.59
N LYS A 26 28.34 14.38 21.39
CA LYS A 26 28.05 13.49 20.25
C LYS A 26 28.49 12.05 20.52
N LYS A 27 29.70 11.83 21.04
CA LYS A 27 30.18 10.49 21.42
C LYS A 27 29.33 9.87 22.53
N TYR A 28 28.94 10.65 23.53
CA TYR A 28 28.05 10.20 24.60
C TYR A 28 26.68 9.79 24.08
N ARG A 29 26.06 10.61 23.21
CA ARG A 29 24.77 10.28 22.57
C ARG A 29 24.85 9.04 21.68
N GLN A 30 25.94 8.88 20.92
CA GLN A 30 26.16 7.66 20.13
C GLN A 30 26.36 6.42 21.02
N LYS A 31 27.07 6.56 22.15
CA LYS A 31 27.25 5.47 23.11
C LYS A 31 25.91 5.09 23.76
N GLN A 32 25.11 6.07 24.17
CA GLN A 32 23.75 5.84 24.69
C GLN A 32 22.85 5.13 23.68
N LYS A 33 22.92 5.54 22.40
CA LYS A 33 22.14 4.90 21.34
C LYS A 33 22.60 3.45 21.09
N LYS A 34 23.91 3.20 21.07
CA LYS A 34 24.45 1.83 20.95
C LYS A 34 24.15 0.97 22.16
N GLU A 35 24.13 1.55 23.37
CA GLU A 35 23.74 0.85 24.59
C GLU A 35 22.24 0.51 24.58
N GLN A 36 21.37 1.43 24.13
CA GLN A 36 19.95 1.16 23.90
C GLN A 36 19.74 0.06 22.85
N GLU A 37 20.44 0.12 21.72
CA GLU A 37 20.36 -0.93 20.69
C GLU A 37 20.90 -2.27 21.22
N ARG A 38 21.90 -2.26 22.11
CA ARG A 38 22.42 -3.46 22.78
C ARG A 38 21.42 -4.01 23.80
N VAL A 39 20.70 -3.15 24.53
CA VAL A 39 19.65 -3.53 25.49
C VAL A 39 18.42 -4.07 24.75
N GLU A 40 17.99 -3.43 23.66
CA GLU A 40 16.89 -3.89 22.80
C GLU A 40 17.23 -5.22 22.11
N LYS A 41 18.50 -5.42 21.69
CA LYS A 41 18.96 -6.68 21.12
C LYS A 41 19.35 -7.74 22.16
N SER A 42 19.50 -7.37 23.43
CA SER A 42 19.87 -8.32 24.48
C SER A 42 18.69 -9.25 24.75
N ALA A 43 18.95 -10.56 24.74
CA ALA A 43 17.97 -11.59 25.06
C ALA A 43 17.25 -11.34 26.40
N LEU A 44 17.88 -10.57 27.31
CA LEU A 44 17.30 -10.16 28.59
C LEU A 44 16.02 -9.34 28.44
N ALA A 45 15.88 -8.46 27.44
CA ALA A 45 14.64 -7.69 27.26
C ALA A 45 13.47 -8.55 26.76
N ARG A 46 13.75 -9.55 25.92
CA ARG A 46 12.74 -10.55 25.49
C ARG A 46 12.36 -11.47 26.63
N ILE A 47 13.33 -11.90 27.43
CA ILE A 47 13.10 -12.72 28.62
C ILE A 47 12.27 -11.92 29.63
N ASP A 48 12.59 -10.65 29.90
CA ASP A 48 11.84 -9.82 30.86
C ASP A 48 10.39 -9.58 30.40
N GLN A 49 10.14 -9.38 29.09
CA GLN A 49 8.79 -9.32 28.53
C GLN A 49 8.04 -10.65 28.66
N GLU A 50 8.69 -11.78 28.39
CA GLU A 50 8.09 -13.12 28.54
C GLU A 50 7.79 -13.45 30.01
N TRP A 51 8.65 -13.02 30.95
CA TRP A 51 8.44 -13.20 32.39
C TRP A 51 7.36 -12.29 32.95
N GLN A 52 7.30 -11.01 32.55
CA GLN A 52 6.19 -10.10 32.92
C GLN A 52 4.85 -10.60 32.39
N TYR A 53 4.83 -11.13 31.16
CA TYR A 53 3.66 -11.78 30.59
C TYR A 53 3.24 -13.02 31.39
N ARG A 54 4.19 -13.87 31.78
CA ARG A 54 3.91 -15.06 32.62
C ARG A 54 3.40 -14.70 34.02
N ILE A 55 3.91 -13.63 34.62
CA ILE A 55 3.43 -13.12 35.92
C ILE A 55 2.01 -12.58 35.77
N TYR A 56 1.74 -11.79 34.73
CA TYR A 56 0.40 -11.27 34.43
C TYR A 56 -0.62 -12.41 34.18
N CYS A 57 -0.26 -13.43 33.41
CA CYS A 57 -1.14 -14.59 33.17
C CYS A 57 -1.41 -15.45 34.41
N LYS A 58 -0.59 -15.37 35.46
CA LYS A 58 -0.83 -16.05 36.75
C LYS A 58 -1.81 -15.29 37.64
N THR A 59 -2.03 -14.00 37.40
CA THR A 59 -2.96 -13.16 38.18
C THR A 59 -4.37 -13.06 37.58
N LEU A 60 -4.61 -13.59 36.37
CA LEU A 60 -5.92 -13.54 35.70
C LEU A 60 -6.78 -14.80 35.93
N LYS A 61 -8.11 -14.61 35.98
CA LYS A 61 -9.10 -15.69 36.10
C LYS A 61 -9.13 -16.55 34.81
N PRO A 62 -9.47 -17.86 34.89
CA PRO A 62 -9.26 -18.81 33.79
C PRO A 62 -10.02 -18.49 32.50
N THR A 63 -11.16 -17.80 32.58
CA THR A 63 -11.96 -17.37 31.43
C THR A 63 -11.29 -16.25 30.64
N GLU A 64 -10.63 -15.31 31.32
CA GLU A 64 -9.91 -14.19 30.69
C GLU A 64 -8.57 -14.65 30.10
N LYS A 65 -7.94 -15.67 30.72
CA LYS A 65 -6.73 -16.32 30.18
C LYS A 65 -6.99 -17.02 28.84
N HIS A 66 -8.15 -17.62 28.65
CA HIS A 66 -8.56 -18.22 27.36
C HIS A 66 -8.76 -17.15 26.28
N GLN A 67 -9.38 -16.03 26.60
CA GLN A 67 -9.58 -14.93 25.65
C GLN A 67 -8.26 -14.25 25.27
N LEU A 68 -7.32 -14.11 26.21
CA LEU A 68 -6.01 -13.52 25.94
C LEU A 68 -5.11 -14.46 25.10
N HIS A 69 -5.15 -15.77 25.36
CA HIS A 69 -4.50 -16.77 24.50
C HIS A 69 -5.08 -16.77 23.09
N GLN A 70 -6.40 -16.69 22.95
CA GLN A 70 -7.08 -16.61 21.66
C GLN A 70 -6.74 -15.32 20.89
N TYR A 71 -6.48 -14.21 21.59
CA TYR A 71 -6.08 -12.94 20.99
C TYR A 71 -4.60 -12.91 20.56
N LEU A 72 -3.72 -13.57 21.31
CA LEU A 72 -2.29 -13.67 20.99
C LEU A 72 -2.00 -14.73 19.92
N GLU A 73 -2.73 -15.84 19.89
CA GLU A 73 -2.69 -16.82 18.79
C GLU A 73 -3.22 -16.21 17.47
N ARG A 74 -4.25 -15.35 17.54
CA ARG A 74 -4.70 -14.51 16.41
C ARG A 74 -3.61 -13.57 15.86
N SER A 75 -2.64 -13.19 16.68
CA SER A 75 -1.57 -12.27 16.28
C SER A 75 -0.28 -12.96 15.83
N THR A 76 -0.14 -14.28 16.05
CA THR A 76 1.10 -15.03 15.77
C THR A 76 0.96 -16.21 14.82
N GLN A 77 -0.24 -16.49 14.28
CA GLN A 77 -0.37 -17.36 13.10
C GLN A 77 -1.38 -16.83 12.06
N PRO A 78 -1.11 -17.05 10.76
CA PRO A 78 -2.00 -16.71 9.66
C PRO A 78 -3.20 -17.66 9.69
N HIS A 79 -4.39 -17.09 9.67
CA HIS A 79 -5.65 -17.82 9.81
C HIS A 79 -5.84 -18.89 8.73
N THR A 80 -5.72 -20.15 9.14
CA THR A 80 -6.52 -21.24 8.60
C THR A 80 -7.94 -21.18 9.19
N SER A 81 -8.90 -21.48 8.31
CA SER A 81 -10.32 -21.78 8.48
C SER A 81 -10.94 -21.77 9.88
N THR A 82 -12.07 -21.08 9.99
CA THR A 82 -13.18 -21.54 10.84
C THR A 82 -14.36 -21.90 9.96
N HIS A 83 -14.45 -23.18 9.60
CA HIS A 83 -15.74 -23.87 9.64
C HIS A 83 -16.07 -24.09 11.12
N ASN A 84 -17.29 -23.77 11.54
CA ASN A 84 -17.86 -24.35 12.75
C ASN A 84 -19.18 -25.00 12.37
N THR A 85 -19.11 -26.33 12.28
CA THR A 85 -20.22 -27.26 12.24
C THR A 85 -20.85 -27.32 13.63
N LEU A 86 -22.15 -27.01 13.72
CA LEU A 86 -23.00 -27.53 14.78
C LEU A 86 -23.46 -28.93 14.33
N LEU A 87 -23.12 -29.94 15.14
CA LEU A 87 -23.57 -31.32 15.00
C LEU A 87 -25.10 -31.41 15.04
N LEU A 88 -25.68 -32.07 14.04
CA LEU A 88 -26.83 -32.98 14.17
C LEU A 88 -26.82 -33.94 12.96
N THR A 89 -26.39 -35.18 13.24
CA THR A 89 -26.79 -36.46 12.61
C THR A 89 -27.09 -36.52 11.10
N GLY A 90 -26.27 -37.26 10.36
CA GLY A 90 -26.65 -37.93 9.10
C GLY A 90 -25.70 -37.69 7.92
N ASP A 91 -25.39 -38.78 7.22
CA ASP A 91 -24.83 -38.90 5.85
C ASP A 91 -23.33 -38.68 5.58
N GLN A 92 -22.65 -39.82 5.35
CA GLN A 92 -21.25 -40.00 4.92
C GLN A 92 -21.02 -39.69 3.42
N GLN A 93 -21.62 -38.65 2.83
CA GLN A 93 -21.45 -38.30 1.41
C GLN A 93 -20.78 -36.93 1.14
N GLN A 94 -20.30 -36.21 2.17
CA GLN A 94 -19.77 -34.85 2.02
C GLN A 94 -18.24 -34.71 2.05
N GLU A 95 -17.47 -35.75 2.39
CA GLU A 95 -16.00 -35.62 2.49
C GLU A 95 -15.25 -35.80 1.16
N GLU A 96 -15.83 -36.43 0.14
CA GLU A 96 -15.21 -36.55 -1.20
C GLU A 96 -15.25 -35.24 -2.00
N ASN A 97 -16.35 -34.48 -1.92
CA ASN A 97 -16.50 -33.21 -2.67
C ASN A 97 -15.56 -32.10 -2.17
N ASP A 98 -15.15 -32.14 -0.91
CA ASP A 98 -14.33 -31.09 -0.28
C ASP A 98 -12.81 -31.26 -0.60
N LEU A 99 -12.40 -32.47 -0.99
CA LEU A 99 -11.05 -32.75 -1.52
C LEU A 99 -10.93 -32.32 -2.99
N ASP A 100 -11.97 -32.57 -3.79
CA ASP A 100 -12.03 -32.14 -5.20
C ASP A 100 -12.05 -30.62 -5.33
N HIS A 101 -12.73 -29.89 -4.44
CA HIS A 101 -12.67 -28.43 -4.44
C HIS A 101 -11.30 -27.87 -4.06
N LYS A 102 -10.57 -28.48 -3.11
CA LYS A 102 -9.20 -28.05 -2.78
C LYS A 102 -8.20 -28.23 -3.93
N ASN A 103 -8.41 -29.23 -4.78
CA ASN A 103 -7.55 -29.48 -5.94
C ASN A 103 -7.73 -28.44 -7.07
N LEU A 104 -8.76 -27.59 -7.02
CA LEU A 104 -9.03 -26.55 -8.02
C LEU A 104 -8.57 -25.16 -7.59
N ILE A 105 -7.93 -25.05 -6.41
CA ILE A 105 -7.54 -23.78 -5.80
C ILE A 105 -6.02 -23.60 -5.84
N PHE A 106 -5.56 -22.53 -6.45
CA PHE A 106 -4.18 -22.10 -6.41
C PHE A 106 -4.00 -20.99 -5.36
N ARG A 107 -3.03 -21.16 -4.46
CA ARG A 107 -2.71 -20.18 -3.43
C ARG A 107 -1.25 -19.78 -3.51
N LEU A 108 -0.99 -18.47 -3.51
CA LEU A 108 0.35 -17.91 -3.53
C LEU A 108 0.45 -16.76 -2.54
N ASP A 109 1.35 -16.88 -1.56
CA ASP A 109 1.55 -15.85 -0.56
C ASP A 109 3.01 -15.54 -0.27
N GLY A 110 3.23 -14.28 0.10
CA GLY A 110 4.50 -13.80 0.64
C GLY A 110 5.33 -12.93 -0.29
N ASP A 111 6.07 -12.02 0.33
CA ASP A 111 6.82 -10.94 -0.31
C ASP A 111 7.96 -11.39 -1.25
N ARG A 112 8.27 -12.68 -1.30
CA ARG A 112 9.37 -13.24 -2.10
C ARG A 112 8.98 -13.39 -3.57
N TRP A 113 7.69 -13.53 -3.85
CA TRP A 113 7.19 -13.75 -5.20
C TRP A 113 7.17 -12.44 -5.96
N MET A 114 7.97 -12.36 -7.02
CA MET A 114 7.99 -11.23 -7.94
C MET A 114 7.28 -11.55 -9.26
N ASP A 115 7.21 -12.83 -9.62
CA ASP A 115 6.59 -13.33 -10.85
C ASP A 115 5.84 -14.65 -10.56
N PHE A 116 4.96 -15.03 -11.47
CA PHE A 116 4.23 -16.30 -11.43
C PHE A 116 5.14 -17.48 -11.84
N PRO A 117 4.98 -18.66 -11.23
CA PRO A 117 5.66 -19.88 -11.69
C PRO A 117 5.19 -20.24 -13.10
N ARG A 118 6.12 -20.61 -13.98
CA ARG A 118 5.80 -20.94 -15.39
C ARG A 118 4.98 -22.21 -15.51
N GLU A 119 5.13 -23.11 -14.55
CA GLU A 119 4.43 -24.39 -14.46
C GLU A 119 2.91 -24.20 -14.28
N LEU A 120 2.49 -23.03 -13.78
CA LEU A 120 1.07 -22.69 -13.64
C LEU A 120 0.35 -22.78 -14.97
N GLN A 121 1.02 -22.49 -16.10
CA GLN A 121 0.44 -22.55 -17.45
C GLN A 121 -0.19 -23.92 -17.80
N TRP A 122 0.23 -25.00 -17.13
CA TRP A 122 -0.28 -26.36 -17.36
C TRP A 122 -1.42 -26.76 -16.42
N MET A 123 -1.76 -25.93 -15.44
CA MET A 123 -2.78 -26.19 -14.42
C MET A 123 -4.13 -25.57 -14.78
N THR A 124 -4.54 -25.62 -16.06
CA THR A 124 -5.75 -24.95 -16.58
C THR A 124 -7.07 -25.46 -15.98
N TYR A 125 -7.03 -26.55 -15.22
CA TYR A 125 -8.17 -27.07 -14.45
C TYR A 125 -8.50 -26.21 -13.22
N LEU A 126 -7.59 -25.33 -12.77
CA LEU A 126 -7.82 -24.47 -11.62
C LEU A 126 -8.98 -23.52 -11.84
N ARG A 127 -9.84 -23.40 -10.81
CA ARG A 127 -11.03 -22.54 -10.82
C ARG A 127 -10.90 -21.32 -9.93
N GLU A 128 -10.01 -21.36 -8.95
CA GLU A 128 -9.85 -20.29 -7.98
C GLU A 128 -8.37 -19.97 -7.79
N TRP A 129 -8.03 -18.69 -7.90
CA TRP A 129 -6.69 -18.18 -7.63
C TRP A 129 -6.77 -17.22 -6.46
N HIS A 130 -5.97 -17.47 -5.43
CA HIS A 130 -5.81 -16.55 -4.31
C HIS A 130 -4.35 -16.20 -4.10
N ILE A 131 -4.04 -14.94 -4.35
CA ILE A 131 -2.68 -14.42 -4.39
C ILE A 131 -2.64 -13.17 -3.55
N TRP A 132 -1.92 -13.21 -2.44
CA TRP A 132 -1.90 -12.08 -1.51
C TRP A 132 -0.52 -11.78 -0.98
N GLY A 133 -0.22 -10.49 -0.81
CA GLY A 133 1.01 -10.04 -0.18
C GLY A 133 2.26 -10.46 -0.95
N THR A 134 2.21 -10.43 -2.28
CA THR A 134 3.38 -10.66 -3.15
C THR A 134 3.84 -9.33 -3.76
N ARG A 135 4.93 -9.36 -4.54
CA ARG A 135 5.49 -8.20 -5.24
C ARG A 135 5.27 -8.27 -6.75
N ILE A 136 4.32 -9.09 -7.17
CA ILE A 136 3.93 -9.26 -8.57
C ILE A 136 3.42 -7.93 -9.13
N ARG A 137 3.92 -7.57 -10.31
CA ARG A 137 3.61 -6.30 -11.00
C ARG A 137 2.64 -6.43 -12.17
N GLN A 138 2.56 -7.61 -12.76
CA GLN A 138 1.74 -7.87 -13.94
C GLN A 138 1.16 -9.28 -13.84
N LEU A 139 -0.03 -9.44 -14.41
CA LEU A 139 -0.63 -10.76 -14.59
C LEU A 139 0.02 -11.48 -15.77
N PRO A 140 0.06 -12.82 -15.77
CA PRO A 140 0.71 -13.57 -16.82
C PRO A 140 -0.15 -13.61 -18.08
N ASP A 141 0.48 -13.55 -19.25
CA ASP A 141 -0.22 -13.62 -20.55
C ASP A 141 -1.03 -14.91 -20.71
N PHE A 142 -0.58 -16.01 -20.08
CA PHE A 142 -1.26 -17.30 -20.08
C PHE A 142 -2.53 -17.33 -19.24
N LEU A 143 -2.92 -16.25 -18.55
CA LEU A 143 -4.19 -16.15 -17.81
C LEU A 143 -5.39 -16.49 -18.71
N VAL A 144 -5.29 -16.18 -20.01
CA VAL A 144 -6.30 -16.53 -21.02
C VAL A 144 -6.62 -18.03 -21.10
N LEU A 145 -5.68 -18.91 -20.70
CA LEU A 145 -5.87 -20.36 -20.77
C LEU A 145 -6.84 -20.87 -19.68
N PHE A 146 -7.13 -20.07 -18.66
CA PHE A 146 -7.96 -20.43 -17.52
C PHE A 146 -9.44 -20.07 -17.76
N THR A 147 -10.01 -20.60 -18.83
CA THR A 147 -11.40 -20.28 -19.23
C THR A 147 -12.46 -20.69 -18.21
N GLN A 148 -12.12 -21.61 -17.30
CA GLN A 148 -12.98 -22.09 -16.21
C GLN A 148 -12.76 -21.34 -14.89
N LEU A 149 -11.93 -20.30 -14.87
CA LEU A 149 -11.65 -19.54 -13.67
C LEU A 149 -12.90 -18.79 -13.20
N THR A 150 -13.28 -19.04 -11.96
CA THR A 150 -14.46 -18.46 -11.31
C THR A 150 -14.08 -17.38 -10.30
N VAL A 151 -12.94 -17.53 -9.63
CA VAL A 151 -12.47 -16.61 -8.58
C VAL A 151 -11.03 -16.22 -8.87
N LEU A 152 -10.79 -14.92 -8.96
CA LEU A 152 -9.46 -14.35 -9.11
C LEU A 152 -9.24 -13.29 -8.03
N GLU A 153 -8.56 -13.68 -6.95
CA GLU A 153 -8.17 -12.80 -5.86
C GLU A 153 -6.68 -12.53 -5.92
N ILE A 154 -6.31 -11.28 -6.15
CA ILE A 154 -4.93 -10.82 -6.30
C ILE A 154 -4.72 -9.55 -5.45
N ALA A 155 -5.23 -9.57 -4.22
CA ALA A 155 -5.19 -8.40 -3.34
C ALA A 155 -3.79 -8.16 -2.74
N LYS A 156 -3.44 -6.90 -2.45
CA LYS A 156 -2.17 -6.49 -1.80
C LYS A 156 -0.92 -6.93 -2.58
N ASN A 157 -0.90 -6.67 -3.88
CA ASN A 157 0.28 -6.88 -4.73
C ASN A 157 0.78 -5.54 -5.29
N ALA A 158 1.67 -5.57 -6.28
CA ALA A 158 2.23 -4.38 -6.91
C ALA A 158 1.70 -4.20 -8.35
N ILE A 159 0.52 -4.73 -8.66
CA ILE A 159 0.00 -4.77 -10.03
C ILE A 159 -0.28 -3.36 -10.52
N THR A 160 0.28 -3.00 -11.68
CA THR A 160 0.11 -1.66 -12.27
C THR A 160 -1.07 -1.58 -13.21
N ASP A 161 -1.32 -2.63 -13.99
CA ASP A 161 -2.36 -2.67 -15.01
C ASP A 161 -2.92 -4.09 -15.12
N LEU A 162 -4.19 -4.20 -15.51
CA LEU A 162 -4.83 -5.47 -15.83
C LEU A 162 -4.76 -5.69 -17.35
N PRO A 163 -4.38 -6.90 -17.80
CA PRO A 163 -4.30 -7.23 -19.22
C PRO A 163 -5.72 -7.28 -19.84
N PRO A 164 -5.90 -6.82 -21.09
CA PRO A 164 -7.19 -6.90 -21.79
C PRO A 164 -7.70 -8.34 -21.93
N GLU A 165 -6.79 -9.32 -21.88
CA GLU A 165 -7.11 -10.75 -21.89
C GLU A 165 -8.02 -11.18 -20.74
N ILE A 166 -8.14 -10.40 -19.66
CA ILE A 166 -9.06 -10.69 -18.55
C ILE A 166 -10.51 -10.82 -19.01
N GLY A 167 -10.89 -10.12 -20.09
CA GLY A 167 -12.22 -10.20 -20.68
C GLY A 167 -12.56 -11.55 -21.30
N LYS A 168 -11.58 -12.44 -21.50
CA LYS A 168 -11.80 -13.79 -22.02
C LYS A 168 -12.22 -14.79 -20.93
N LEU A 169 -12.15 -14.40 -19.66
CA LEU A 169 -12.57 -15.23 -18.52
C LEU A 169 -14.10 -15.16 -18.35
N ALA A 170 -14.82 -15.88 -19.23
CA ALA A 170 -16.28 -15.82 -19.29
C ALA A 170 -16.99 -16.38 -18.04
N GLU A 171 -16.35 -17.30 -17.30
CA GLU A 171 -16.88 -17.90 -16.07
C GLU A 171 -16.52 -17.14 -14.79
N LEU A 172 -15.82 -16.01 -14.90
CA LEU A 172 -15.36 -15.25 -13.75
C LEU A 172 -16.54 -14.63 -12.99
N ARG A 173 -16.69 -15.01 -11.71
CA ARG A 173 -17.73 -14.51 -10.81
C ARG A 173 -17.20 -13.51 -9.81
N ARG A 174 -15.95 -13.67 -9.37
CA ARG A 174 -15.34 -12.80 -8.36
C ARG A 174 -13.96 -12.34 -8.81
N LEU A 175 -13.76 -11.04 -8.86
CA LEU A 175 -12.48 -10.40 -9.13
C LEU A 175 -12.13 -9.47 -7.97
N ASN A 176 -11.04 -9.76 -7.27
CA ASN A 176 -10.50 -8.88 -6.24
C ASN A 176 -9.07 -8.49 -6.59
N VAL A 177 -8.86 -7.21 -6.90
CA VAL A 177 -7.55 -6.64 -7.22
C VAL A 177 -7.27 -5.44 -6.29
N SER A 178 -7.79 -5.52 -5.07
CA SER A 178 -7.68 -4.46 -4.07
C SER A 178 -6.23 -4.27 -3.57
N TYR A 179 -5.88 -3.08 -3.14
CA TYR A 179 -4.56 -2.69 -2.63
C TYR A 179 -3.43 -2.99 -3.61
N ASN A 180 -3.65 -2.72 -4.89
CA ASN A 180 -2.63 -2.73 -5.93
C ASN A 180 -2.26 -1.29 -6.33
N ARG A 181 -1.59 -1.12 -7.47
CA ARG A 181 -1.19 0.19 -8.02
C ARG A 181 -1.91 0.46 -9.34
N LEU A 182 -3.14 -0.06 -9.48
CA LEU A 182 -3.90 0.07 -10.72
C LEU A 182 -4.12 1.54 -11.07
N SER A 183 -3.79 1.89 -12.31
CA SER A 183 -4.06 3.22 -12.87
C SER A 183 -5.37 3.25 -13.66
N ARG A 184 -5.70 2.13 -14.31
CA ARG A 184 -6.86 1.95 -15.18
C ARG A 184 -7.37 0.53 -15.10
N VAL A 185 -8.63 0.35 -15.48
CA VAL A 185 -9.26 -0.96 -15.69
C VAL A 185 -9.50 -1.13 -17.20
N PRO A 186 -9.17 -2.28 -17.80
CA PRO A 186 -9.37 -2.52 -19.22
C PRO A 186 -10.86 -2.57 -19.57
N PRO A 187 -11.29 -1.98 -20.69
CA PRO A 187 -12.69 -2.02 -21.14
C PRO A 187 -13.19 -3.45 -21.37
N GLU A 188 -12.28 -4.37 -21.73
CA GLU A 188 -12.57 -5.79 -21.98
C GLU A 188 -13.10 -6.51 -20.73
N LEU A 189 -12.86 -6.00 -19.52
CA LEU A 189 -13.46 -6.55 -18.30
C LEU A 189 -15.00 -6.53 -18.34
N GLY A 190 -15.60 -5.65 -19.14
CA GLY A 190 -17.05 -5.67 -19.41
C GLY A 190 -17.55 -6.98 -20.07
N SER A 191 -16.68 -7.76 -20.71
CA SER A 191 -17.06 -9.04 -21.32
C SER A 191 -17.32 -10.16 -20.29
N CYS A 192 -16.92 -9.98 -19.03
CA CYS A 192 -17.14 -10.95 -17.96
C CYS A 192 -18.58 -10.86 -17.41
N GLU A 193 -19.59 -11.21 -18.23
CA GLU A 193 -21.01 -11.01 -17.91
C GLU A 193 -21.50 -11.72 -16.62
N LYS A 194 -20.80 -12.79 -16.20
CA LYS A 194 -21.08 -13.56 -14.99
C LYS A 194 -20.47 -12.96 -13.71
N LEU A 195 -19.81 -11.81 -13.80
CA LEU A 195 -19.15 -11.19 -12.66
C LEU A 195 -20.20 -10.69 -11.65
N GLU A 196 -20.15 -11.24 -10.44
CA GLU A 196 -21.04 -10.91 -9.32
C GLU A 196 -20.38 -9.96 -8.33
N ARG A 197 -19.04 -10.03 -8.19
CA ARG A 197 -18.28 -9.23 -7.23
C ARG A 197 -17.01 -8.67 -7.84
N LEU A 198 -16.85 -7.35 -7.74
CA LEU A 198 -15.67 -6.62 -8.20
C LEU A 198 -15.14 -5.74 -7.07
N ASP A 199 -13.95 -6.09 -6.57
CA ASP A 199 -13.27 -5.37 -5.51
C ASP A 199 -11.99 -4.71 -6.06
N LEU A 200 -12.01 -3.38 -6.13
CA LEU A 200 -10.98 -2.49 -6.66
C LEU A 200 -10.46 -1.51 -5.59
N ALA A 201 -10.72 -1.80 -4.31
CA ALA A 201 -10.39 -0.92 -3.20
C ALA A 201 -8.88 -0.62 -3.10
N GLY A 202 -8.48 0.57 -2.65
CA GLY A 202 -7.08 0.85 -2.32
C GLY A 202 -6.12 0.91 -3.52
N ASN A 203 -6.63 1.18 -4.72
CA ASN A 203 -5.83 1.46 -5.92
C ASN A 203 -5.66 2.97 -6.07
N HIS A 204 -4.81 3.57 -5.24
CA HIS A 204 -4.72 5.02 -5.06
C HIS A 204 -4.49 5.88 -6.31
N ASN A 205 -4.28 5.32 -7.51
CA ASN A 205 -4.17 6.07 -8.76
C ASN A 205 -5.39 5.89 -9.69
N LEU A 206 -6.34 5.03 -9.35
CA LEU A 206 -7.55 4.79 -10.13
C LEU A 206 -8.54 5.96 -9.91
N SER A 207 -8.94 6.60 -10.99
CA SER A 207 -9.85 7.76 -10.98
C SER A 207 -11.06 7.60 -11.87
N GLU A 208 -11.03 6.66 -12.82
CA GLU A 208 -12.07 6.44 -13.82
C GLU A 208 -12.28 4.94 -14.04
N LEU A 209 -13.50 4.59 -14.43
CA LEU A 209 -13.86 3.25 -14.90
C LEU A 209 -14.35 3.33 -16.35
N PRO A 210 -13.96 2.38 -17.22
CA PRO A 210 -14.43 2.35 -18.60
C PRO A 210 -15.95 2.16 -18.67
N PHE A 211 -16.57 2.74 -19.70
CA PHE A 211 -18.01 2.69 -19.89
C PHE A 211 -18.51 1.26 -20.17
N GLU A 212 -17.66 0.45 -20.78
CA GLU A 212 -17.88 -0.94 -21.14
C GLU A 212 -18.25 -1.80 -19.93
N LEU A 213 -17.84 -1.44 -18.70
CA LEU A 213 -18.27 -2.14 -17.47
C LEU A 213 -19.77 -2.04 -17.21
N SER A 214 -20.50 -1.18 -17.92
CA SER A 214 -21.97 -1.13 -17.86
C SER A 214 -22.66 -2.41 -18.35
N SER A 215 -21.96 -3.30 -19.05
CA SER A 215 -22.47 -4.62 -19.46
C SER A 215 -22.58 -5.61 -18.30
N LEU A 216 -21.92 -5.35 -17.15
CA LEU A 216 -21.89 -6.23 -15.98
C LEU A 216 -23.22 -6.21 -15.22
N LYS A 217 -24.26 -6.76 -15.83
CA LYS A 217 -25.63 -6.75 -15.30
C LYS A 217 -25.83 -7.68 -14.09
N GLN A 218 -24.94 -8.65 -13.88
CA GLN A 218 -24.99 -9.58 -12.75
C GLN A 218 -24.19 -9.09 -11.54
N LEU A 219 -23.55 -7.92 -11.62
CA LEU A 219 -22.72 -7.40 -10.54
C LEU A 219 -23.60 -7.02 -9.34
N VAL A 220 -23.34 -7.67 -8.21
CA VAL A 220 -24.04 -7.48 -6.93
C VAL A 220 -23.23 -6.61 -5.99
N HIS A 221 -21.91 -6.75 -6.02
CA HIS A 221 -20.99 -6.05 -5.12
C HIS A 221 -19.92 -5.31 -5.90
N LEU A 222 -19.85 -3.99 -5.71
CA LEU A 222 -18.80 -3.14 -6.25
C LEU A 222 -18.13 -2.35 -5.11
N ASP A 223 -16.86 -2.60 -4.90
CA ASP A 223 -16.02 -1.84 -3.97
C ASP A 223 -14.94 -1.09 -4.74
N ILE A 224 -15.07 0.23 -4.77
CA ILE A 224 -14.08 1.17 -5.34
C ILE A 224 -13.61 2.17 -4.28
N SER A 225 -13.60 1.76 -3.01
CA SER A 225 -13.11 2.56 -1.89
C SER A 225 -11.60 2.86 -1.95
N GLU A 226 -11.16 3.88 -1.23
CA GLU A 226 -9.74 4.28 -1.11
C GLU A 226 -9.02 4.59 -2.45
N ASN A 227 -9.76 5.16 -3.41
CA ASN A 227 -9.29 5.54 -4.74
C ASN A 227 -9.31 7.08 -4.92
N ARG A 228 -9.29 7.57 -6.17
CA ARG A 228 -9.34 9.03 -6.49
C ARG A 228 -10.55 9.40 -7.37
N PHE A 229 -11.69 8.76 -7.16
CA PHE A 229 -12.91 9.12 -7.91
C PHE A 229 -13.44 10.48 -7.47
N ILE A 230 -13.73 11.36 -8.44
CA ILE A 230 -14.30 12.70 -8.23
C ILE A 230 -15.83 12.67 -8.35
N SER A 231 -16.36 11.73 -9.12
CA SER A 231 -17.78 11.46 -9.27
C SER A 231 -18.03 9.96 -9.38
N ILE A 232 -19.29 9.56 -9.20
CA ILE A 232 -19.71 8.18 -9.44
C ILE A 232 -19.57 7.89 -10.95
N PRO A 233 -18.85 6.82 -11.35
CA PRO A 233 -18.69 6.48 -12.76
C PRO A 233 -20.04 6.17 -13.43
N ILE A 234 -20.27 6.67 -14.64
CA ILE A 234 -21.55 6.49 -15.35
C ILE A 234 -21.88 5.00 -15.57
N CYS A 235 -20.87 4.14 -15.72
CA CYS A 235 -21.06 2.70 -15.87
C CYS A 235 -21.72 2.06 -14.63
N THR A 236 -21.45 2.54 -13.42
CA THR A 236 -22.05 1.96 -12.20
C THR A 236 -23.54 2.22 -12.14
N LEU A 237 -24.02 3.37 -12.64
CA LEU A 237 -25.45 3.72 -12.71
C LEU A 237 -26.27 2.81 -13.64
N ARG A 238 -25.60 1.98 -14.47
CA ARG A 238 -26.23 1.02 -15.38
C ARG A 238 -26.21 -0.42 -14.85
N MET A 239 -25.56 -0.68 -13.71
CA MET A 239 -25.49 -2.00 -13.08
C MET A 239 -26.78 -2.26 -12.27
N THR A 240 -27.80 -2.80 -12.92
CA THR A 240 -29.15 -2.93 -12.35
C THR A 240 -29.26 -3.91 -11.18
N SER A 241 -28.36 -4.88 -11.06
CA SER A 241 -28.38 -5.89 -9.98
C SER A 241 -27.51 -5.51 -8.77
N LEU A 242 -26.97 -4.29 -8.75
CA LEU A 242 -26.02 -3.86 -7.73
C LEU A 242 -26.72 -3.68 -6.39
N GLN A 243 -26.27 -4.40 -5.36
CA GLN A 243 -26.83 -4.36 -4.02
C GLN A 243 -25.93 -3.62 -3.03
N LEU A 244 -24.62 -3.66 -3.23
CA LEU A 244 -23.66 -2.97 -2.37
C LEU A 244 -22.68 -2.17 -3.23
N LEU A 245 -22.63 -0.86 -2.95
CA LEU A 245 -21.71 0.07 -3.56
C LEU A 245 -20.87 0.74 -2.47
N ASP A 246 -19.57 0.47 -2.48
CA ASP A 246 -18.61 1.16 -1.62
C ASP A 246 -17.76 2.14 -2.43
N LEU A 247 -17.93 3.41 -2.10
CA LEU A 247 -17.25 4.58 -2.67
C LEU A 247 -16.50 5.35 -1.57
N SER A 248 -16.31 4.75 -0.40
CA SER A 248 -15.72 5.43 0.73
C SER A 248 -14.26 5.82 0.49
N ASN A 249 -13.80 6.88 1.16
CA ASN A 249 -12.41 7.34 1.07
C ASN A 249 -11.97 7.67 -0.37
N ASN A 250 -12.81 8.44 -1.08
CA ASN A 250 -12.55 8.97 -2.42
C ASN A 250 -12.55 10.51 -2.37
N GLN A 251 -12.61 11.15 -3.54
CA GLN A 251 -12.65 12.61 -3.70
C GLN A 251 -14.00 13.07 -4.26
N LEU A 252 -15.08 12.35 -3.95
CA LEU A 252 -16.41 12.66 -4.51
C LEU A 252 -16.88 14.03 -4.04
N THR A 253 -17.22 14.92 -4.99
CA THR A 253 -17.78 16.25 -4.70
C THR A 253 -19.30 16.25 -4.71
N ASP A 254 -19.88 15.45 -5.61
CA ASP A 254 -21.31 15.40 -5.88
C ASP A 254 -21.78 13.97 -6.18
N LEU A 255 -23.08 13.74 -5.97
CA LEU A 255 -23.75 12.50 -6.36
C LEU A 255 -24.78 12.81 -7.46
N PRO A 256 -24.81 12.03 -8.55
CA PRO A 256 -25.72 12.29 -9.67
C PRO A 256 -27.19 12.10 -9.26
N GLN A 257 -28.10 12.84 -9.91
CA GLN A 257 -29.55 12.70 -9.65
C GLN A 257 -30.11 11.37 -10.17
N ASP A 258 -29.50 10.78 -11.20
CA ASP A 258 -29.90 9.52 -11.83
C ASP A 258 -29.54 8.25 -11.02
N MET A 259 -29.24 8.37 -9.72
CA MET A 259 -28.92 7.23 -8.85
C MET A 259 -30.12 6.34 -8.54
N ASP A 260 -31.34 6.85 -8.74
CA ASP A 260 -32.58 6.09 -8.61
C ASP A 260 -32.68 4.89 -9.56
N ARG A 261 -31.86 4.85 -10.62
CA ARG A 261 -31.71 3.67 -11.51
C ARG A 261 -31.16 2.43 -10.82
N LEU A 262 -30.50 2.58 -9.67
CA LEU A 262 -29.96 1.46 -8.89
C LEU A 262 -31.07 0.85 -8.02
N GLU A 263 -32.07 0.26 -8.67
CA GLU A 263 -33.30 -0.23 -8.03
C GLU A 263 -33.07 -1.33 -6.99
N GLN A 264 -31.96 -2.07 -7.08
CA GLN A 264 -31.61 -3.16 -6.15
C GLN A 264 -30.60 -2.75 -5.07
N LEU A 265 -30.19 -1.48 -5.01
CA LEU A 265 -29.14 -1.04 -4.08
C LEU A 265 -29.64 -1.08 -2.63
N VAL A 266 -29.01 -1.93 -1.83
CA VAL A 266 -29.34 -2.12 -0.41
C VAL A 266 -28.42 -1.30 0.49
N THR A 267 -27.13 -1.21 0.15
CA THR A 267 -26.11 -0.59 1.00
C THR A 267 -25.22 0.35 0.20
N LEU A 268 -25.10 1.59 0.66
CA LEU A 268 -24.25 2.62 0.07
C LEU A 268 -23.26 3.17 1.11
N PHE A 269 -21.96 2.98 0.86
CA PHE A 269 -20.89 3.58 1.66
C PHE A 269 -20.26 4.74 0.89
N ILE A 270 -20.37 5.95 1.43
CA ILE A 270 -19.84 7.19 0.85
C ILE A 270 -19.10 8.05 1.88
N HIS A 271 -18.76 7.50 3.04
CA HIS A 271 -18.00 8.22 4.06
C HIS A 271 -16.58 8.58 3.57
N ARG A 272 -15.93 9.59 4.17
CA ARG A 272 -14.62 10.10 3.70
C ARG A 272 -14.63 10.54 2.24
N ASN A 273 -15.56 11.42 1.91
CA ASN A 273 -15.63 12.11 0.64
C ASN A 273 -15.88 13.59 0.88
N ASN A 274 -15.78 14.40 -0.17
CA ASN A 274 -15.93 15.85 -0.12
C ASN A 274 -17.37 16.30 -0.48
N LEU A 275 -18.37 15.53 -0.02
CA LEU A 275 -19.77 15.68 -0.38
C LEU A 275 -20.43 16.79 0.45
N SER A 276 -21.05 17.76 -0.25
CA SER A 276 -21.75 18.87 0.40
C SER A 276 -23.26 18.64 0.59
N TYR A 277 -23.88 17.84 -0.28
CA TYR A 277 -25.30 17.47 -0.22
C TYR A 277 -25.53 16.03 -0.68
N LEU A 278 -26.68 15.47 -0.28
CA LEU A 278 -27.19 14.21 -0.82
C LEU A 278 -28.42 14.48 -1.70
N PRO A 279 -28.54 13.87 -2.88
CA PRO A 279 -29.66 14.09 -3.78
C PRO A 279 -30.94 13.46 -3.22
N LEU A 280 -32.10 14.10 -3.49
CA LEU A 280 -33.41 13.58 -3.06
C LEU A 280 -33.74 12.22 -3.69
N CYS A 281 -33.15 11.90 -4.85
CA CYS A 281 -33.38 10.65 -5.58
C CYS A 281 -32.96 9.40 -4.78
N LEU A 282 -32.04 9.51 -3.82
CA LEU A 282 -31.69 8.39 -2.93
C LEU A 282 -32.88 7.91 -2.09
N ALA A 283 -33.85 8.79 -1.79
CA ALA A 283 -35.06 8.41 -1.09
C ALA A 283 -36.07 7.65 -1.97
N ASN A 284 -35.88 7.65 -3.30
CA ASN A 284 -36.72 6.90 -4.23
C ASN A 284 -36.28 5.45 -4.39
N ILE A 285 -35.07 5.08 -3.94
CA ILE A 285 -34.57 3.71 -3.99
C ILE A 285 -35.24 2.90 -2.88
N SER A 286 -36.25 2.10 -3.24
CA SER A 286 -37.09 1.37 -2.28
C SER A 286 -36.36 0.24 -1.54
N THR A 287 -35.27 -0.28 -2.10
CA THR A 287 -34.49 -1.39 -1.53
C THR A 287 -33.36 -0.93 -0.58
N LEU A 288 -33.10 0.37 -0.54
CA LEU A 288 -31.99 0.96 0.21
C LEU A 288 -32.25 0.88 1.71
N LYS A 289 -31.36 0.20 2.43
CA LYS A 289 -31.49 -0.03 3.88
C LYS A 289 -30.43 0.71 4.68
N VAL A 290 -29.24 0.88 4.13
CA VAL A 290 -28.11 1.46 4.86
C VAL A 290 -27.37 2.46 3.99
N ILE A 291 -27.20 3.67 4.53
CA ILE A 291 -26.39 4.71 3.91
C ILE A 291 -25.41 5.21 4.97
N VAL A 292 -24.11 5.13 4.67
CA VAL A 292 -23.06 5.63 5.55
C VAL A 292 -22.37 6.82 4.90
N VAL A 293 -22.42 7.98 5.55
CA VAL A 293 -21.94 9.25 5.00
C VAL A 293 -21.04 9.97 5.99
N SER A 294 -20.10 10.76 5.49
CA SER A 294 -19.31 11.67 6.33
C SER A 294 -20.17 12.84 6.76
N GLY A 295 -20.29 13.07 8.06
CA GLY A 295 -21.07 14.17 8.62
C GLY A 295 -20.36 15.53 8.60
N ASP A 296 -19.07 15.56 8.24
CA ASP A 296 -18.21 16.74 8.46
C ASP A 296 -18.46 17.88 7.47
N GLU A 297 -18.85 17.57 6.23
CA GLU A 297 -19.04 18.56 5.16
C GLU A 297 -20.50 18.68 4.67
N LEU A 298 -21.40 17.84 5.18
CA LEU A 298 -22.80 17.83 4.78
C LEU A 298 -23.55 19.04 5.34
N THR A 299 -23.97 19.93 4.45
CA THR A 299 -24.74 21.14 4.81
C THR A 299 -26.24 20.86 4.86
N CYS A 300 -26.74 20.03 3.96
CA CYS A 300 -28.17 19.75 3.80
C CYS A 300 -28.42 18.27 3.50
N LEU A 301 -29.47 17.72 4.11
CA LEU A 301 -29.92 16.35 3.90
C LEU A 301 -31.40 16.32 3.51
N PRO A 302 -31.82 15.45 2.59
CA PRO A 302 -33.22 15.33 2.21
C PRO A 302 -34.07 14.96 3.44
N THR A 303 -35.11 15.74 3.73
CA THR A 303 -36.05 15.46 4.83
C THR A 303 -36.70 14.09 4.72
N LYS A 304 -36.98 13.62 3.50
CA LYS A 304 -37.51 12.27 3.23
C LYS A 304 -36.56 11.15 3.67
N LEU A 305 -35.25 11.35 3.51
CA LEU A 305 -34.23 10.36 3.89
C LEU A 305 -34.03 10.30 5.42
N CYS A 306 -34.20 11.43 6.10
CA CYS A 306 -34.15 11.48 7.56
C CYS A 306 -35.41 10.89 8.22
N ASN A 307 -36.56 10.95 7.54
CA ASN A 307 -37.85 10.55 8.09
C ASN A 307 -38.28 9.12 7.71
N SER A 308 -37.58 8.47 6.77
CA SER A 308 -37.86 7.10 6.36
C SER A 308 -37.43 6.10 7.46
N PRO A 309 -38.34 5.28 8.01
CA PRO A 309 -38.01 4.31 9.06
C PRO A 309 -37.15 3.13 8.56
N ASP A 310 -37.22 2.84 7.26
CA ASP A 310 -36.56 1.68 6.66
C ASP A 310 -35.07 1.93 6.34
N ILE A 311 -34.67 3.21 6.21
CA ILE A 311 -33.31 3.62 5.83
C ILE A 311 -32.53 3.99 7.08
N LYS A 312 -31.47 3.22 7.37
CA LYS A 312 -30.49 3.53 8.41
C LYS A 312 -29.44 4.48 7.85
N LEU A 313 -29.61 5.78 8.13
CA LEU A 313 -28.61 6.80 7.84
C LEU A 313 -27.57 6.86 8.98
N ILE A 314 -26.34 6.45 8.69
CA ILE A 314 -25.21 6.49 9.62
C ILE A 314 -24.31 7.66 9.22
N ARG A 315 -24.20 8.66 10.10
CA ARG A 315 -23.26 9.77 9.92
C ARG A 315 -22.00 9.51 10.71
N LEU A 316 -20.88 9.40 10.01
CA LEU A 316 -19.55 9.28 10.61
C LEU A 316 -18.90 10.65 10.61
N PHE A 317 -18.48 11.13 11.78
CA PHE A 317 -17.68 12.34 11.89
C PHE A 317 -16.21 11.93 11.96
N ASP A 318 -15.40 12.34 10.99
CA ASP A 318 -13.98 12.08 11.06
C ASP A 318 -13.35 12.96 12.13
N ASN A 319 -12.63 12.30 13.04
CA ASN A 319 -11.85 13.01 14.02
C ASN A 319 -10.66 13.65 13.29
N THR A 320 -10.80 14.92 12.89
CA THR A 320 -9.82 15.73 12.13
C THR A 320 -8.40 15.70 12.72
N ALA A 321 -8.26 15.32 14.00
CA ALA A 321 -6.98 15.04 14.65
C ALA A 321 -6.21 13.86 14.03
N SER A 322 -6.90 12.84 13.50
CA SER A 322 -6.27 11.67 12.89
C SER A 322 -5.70 11.99 11.51
N GLU A 323 -6.38 12.80 10.71
CA GLU A 323 -5.90 13.25 9.40
C GLU A 323 -4.69 14.17 9.51
N LYS A 324 -4.73 15.13 10.46
CA LYS A 324 -3.56 15.98 10.76
C LYS A 324 -2.35 15.13 11.16
N ARG A 325 -2.55 14.04 11.90
CA ARG A 325 -1.48 13.07 12.24
C ARG A 325 -0.99 12.28 11.03
N LYS A 326 -1.87 11.85 10.12
CA LYS A 326 -1.50 11.13 8.88
C LYS A 326 -0.73 12.03 7.90
N LYS A 327 -1.24 13.23 7.60
CA LYS A 327 -0.56 14.24 6.74
C LYS A 327 0.83 14.58 7.29
N LYS A 328 0.97 14.78 8.61
CA LYS A 328 2.26 15.04 9.26
C LYS A 328 3.23 13.86 9.11
N LYS A 329 2.77 12.62 9.27
CA LYS A 329 3.60 11.41 9.07
C LYS A 329 4.05 11.26 7.62
N GLU A 330 3.19 11.58 6.66
CA GLU A 330 3.49 11.45 5.22
C GLU A 330 4.45 12.54 4.73
N GLU A 331 4.30 13.78 5.20
CA GLU A 331 5.30 14.84 4.97
C GLU A 331 6.67 14.49 5.57
N GLU A 332 6.69 13.92 6.77
CA GLU A 332 7.94 13.51 7.42
C GLU A 332 8.62 12.37 6.64
N LYS A 333 7.84 11.44 6.08
CA LYS A 333 8.34 10.36 5.21
C LYS A 333 8.91 10.90 3.90
N LYS A 334 8.22 11.83 3.23
CA LYS A 334 8.70 12.52 2.02
C LYS A 334 9.97 13.33 2.28
N LYS A 335 10.08 14.01 3.42
CA LYS A 335 11.31 14.71 3.84
C LYS A 335 12.49 13.74 4.00
N ARG A 336 12.28 12.61 4.67
CA ARG A 336 13.32 11.58 4.86
C ARG A 336 13.79 10.96 3.55
N GLU A 337 12.89 10.74 2.58
CA GLU A 337 13.27 10.26 1.24
C GLU A 337 14.09 11.30 0.46
N LYS A 338 13.66 12.58 0.45
CA LYS A 338 14.42 13.65 -0.20
C LYS A 338 15.83 13.82 0.41
N GLU A 339 15.94 13.72 1.73
CA GLU A 339 17.22 13.81 2.43
C GLU A 339 18.16 12.64 2.09
N LYS A 340 17.63 11.40 2.03
CA LYS A 340 18.39 10.23 1.54
C LYS A 340 18.87 10.43 0.10
N GLN A 341 18.04 11.02 -0.76
CA GLN A 341 18.36 11.22 -2.17
C GLN A 341 19.42 12.31 -2.38
N ARG A 342 19.42 13.36 -1.55
CA ARG A 342 20.50 14.37 -1.52
C ARG A 342 21.82 13.75 -1.06
N ARG A 343 21.79 12.99 0.04
CA ARG A 343 22.98 12.32 0.60
C ARG A 343 23.60 11.31 -0.38
N TRP A 344 22.78 10.63 -1.18
CA TRP A 344 23.26 9.74 -2.25
C TRP A 344 23.93 10.52 -3.39
N LYS A 345 23.41 11.70 -3.78
CA LYS A 345 24.03 12.56 -4.80
C LYS A 345 25.38 13.09 -4.33
N GLU A 346 25.44 13.59 -3.09
CA GLU A 346 26.67 14.10 -2.47
C GLU A 346 27.76 13.01 -2.42
N GLN A 347 27.42 11.79 -1.99
CA GLN A 347 28.36 10.66 -2.01
C GLN A 347 28.84 10.30 -3.43
N LYS A 348 28.00 10.50 -4.45
CA LYS A 348 28.37 10.20 -5.84
C LYS A 348 29.30 11.26 -6.43
N GLU A 349 29.13 12.53 -6.07
CA GLU A 349 30.05 13.62 -6.43
C GLU A 349 31.40 13.46 -5.72
N GLU A 350 31.40 13.12 -4.44
CA GLU A 350 32.63 12.94 -3.66
C GLU A 350 33.50 11.79 -4.21
N VAL A 351 32.88 10.69 -4.66
CA VAL A 351 33.56 9.58 -5.33
C VAL A 351 34.09 9.99 -6.71
N LYS A 352 33.40 10.89 -7.41
CA LYS A 352 33.82 11.38 -8.73
C LYS A 352 35.06 12.28 -8.60
N ASP A 353 35.04 13.22 -7.67
CA ASP A 353 36.18 14.10 -7.36
C ASP A 353 37.42 13.32 -6.93
N SER A 354 37.24 12.24 -6.16
CA SER A 354 38.35 11.39 -5.73
C SER A 354 39.00 10.64 -6.91
N ARG A 355 38.21 10.17 -7.89
CA ARG A 355 38.73 9.52 -9.10
C ARG A 355 39.44 10.50 -10.04
N GLU A 356 38.94 11.72 -10.14
CA GLU A 356 39.58 12.78 -10.94
C GLU A 356 40.92 13.20 -10.34
N LYS A 357 41.05 13.24 -9.00
CA LYS A 357 42.33 13.47 -8.32
C LYS A 357 43.34 12.35 -8.56
N GLU A 358 42.94 11.09 -8.43
CA GLU A 358 43.81 9.94 -8.74
C GLU A 358 44.30 9.98 -10.20
N PHE A 359 43.42 10.34 -11.13
CA PHE A 359 43.80 10.49 -12.54
C PHE A 359 44.84 11.59 -12.76
N ILE A 360 44.68 12.76 -12.13
CA ILE A 360 45.63 13.87 -12.22
C ILE A 360 46.99 13.49 -11.61
N GLU A 361 47.01 12.79 -10.47
CA GLU A 361 48.25 12.32 -9.85
C GLU A 361 49.01 11.34 -10.76
N VAL A 362 48.31 10.38 -11.37
CA VAL A 362 48.90 9.44 -12.34
C VAL A 362 49.41 10.17 -13.59
N TYR A 363 48.67 11.16 -14.08
CA TYR A 363 49.07 11.97 -15.23
C TYR A 363 50.34 12.79 -14.95
N ILE A 364 50.42 13.44 -13.79
CA ILE A 364 51.61 14.20 -13.36
C ILE A 364 52.82 13.27 -13.19
N GLY A 365 52.61 12.05 -12.67
CA GLY A 365 53.66 11.02 -12.62
C GLY A 365 54.21 10.70 -14.02
N SER A 366 53.32 10.48 -14.99
CA SER A 366 53.71 10.15 -16.37
C SER A 366 54.47 11.28 -17.09
N LEU A 367 54.21 12.54 -16.74
CA LEU A 367 54.93 13.69 -17.28
C LEU A 367 56.36 13.75 -16.75
N LYS A 368 56.56 13.47 -15.46
CA LYS A 368 57.90 13.42 -14.86
C LYS A 368 58.78 12.32 -15.47
N ASP A 369 58.20 11.18 -15.82
CA ASP A 369 58.93 10.09 -16.49
C ASP A 369 59.37 10.49 -17.91
N ARG A 370 58.57 11.28 -18.64
CA ARG A 370 58.92 11.76 -20.00
C ARG A 370 60.07 12.76 -20.02
N ASP A 371 60.21 13.57 -18.98
CA ASP A 371 61.30 14.55 -18.87
C ASP A 371 62.66 13.92 -18.54
N THR A 372 62.70 12.62 -18.17
CA THR A 372 63.94 11.89 -17.86
C THR A 372 64.55 11.15 -19.06
N VAL A 373 63.94 11.22 -20.25
CA VAL A 373 64.45 10.56 -21.45
C VAL A 373 65.16 11.58 -22.37
N PRO A 374 66.47 11.50 -22.61
CA PRO A 374 67.17 12.46 -23.46
C PRO A 374 66.86 12.24 -24.95
N PHE A 375 66.25 13.25 -25.59
CA PHE A 375 66.00 13.29 -27.03
C PHE A 375 67.27 13.69 -27.81
N SER A 376 67.91 12.74 -28.48
CA SER A 376 68.85 13.05 -29.57
C SER A 376 68.06 13.52 -30.79
N THR A 377 68.21 14.79 -31.15
CA THR A 377 67.51 15.42 -32.29
C THR A 377 68.30 15.27 -33.58
N THR A 378 67.73 14.59 -34.57
CA THR A 378 68.22 14.64 -35.95
C THR A 378 67.42 15.69 -36.70
N LYS A 379 68.02 16.87 -36.95
CA LYS A 379 67.44 17.93 -37.77
C LYS A 379 67.39 17.49 -39.24
N VAL A 380 66.20 17.45 -39.83
CA VAL A 380 66.01 17.45 -41.29
C VAL A 380 65.25 18.72 -41.64
N SER A 381 65.90 19.62 -42.38
CA SER A 381 65.32 20.85 -42.91
C SER A 381 64.73 20.60 -44.30
N ILE A 382 63.44 20.85 -44.47
CA ILE A 382 62.77 20.91 -45.78
C ILE A 382 62.28 22.34 -45.97
N SER A 383 62.82 23.01 -46.99
CA SER A 383 62.40 24.32 -47.47
C SER A 383 61.29 24.18 -48.50
N CYS A 384 60.18 24.90 -48.33
CA CYS A 384 59.16 25.09 -49.37
C CYS A 384 59.17 26.54 -49.83
N LEU A 385 59.44 26.76 -51.11
CA LEU A 385 59.23 28.01 -51.84
C LEU A 385 57.71 28.23 -52.02
N LEU A 386 57.30 29.50 -51.96
CA LEU A 386 55.93 30.04 -52.03
C LEU A 386 55.06 29.44 -53.15
#